data_AF-A0A372DNP5-F1
#
_entry.id   AF-A0A372DNP5-F1
#
_cell.length_a   1.000
_cell.length_b   1.000
_cell.length_c   1.000
_cell.angle_alpha   90.00
_cell.angle_beta   90.00
_cell.angle_gamma   90.00
#
_symmetry.space_group_name_H-M   'P 1'
#
loop_
_entity.id
_entity.type
_entity.pdbx_description
1 polymer ?
#
loop_
_entity_poly.entity_id
_entity_poly.type
_entity_poly.pdbx_seq_one_letter_code
_entity_poly.pdbx_strand_id
1 'polypeptide(L)'
;MMDRPPCWPDDQTQRPNACAHAQYARVIHNITPLYGPWAGWRMAGRVLVSPDGDRISPERLRGLLWRENLRICSTGRTRSGRRSLVAVAKLPARGHFADDD
;
A
#
# COMPACT_ATOMS: atom_id res chain seq x y z
N MET A 1 -0.51 -23.81 -26.67
CA MET A 1 -0.66 -23.52 -25.23
C MET A 1 0.73 -23.52 -24.65
N MET A 2 1.20 -22.40 -24.09
CA MET A 2 2.47 -22.41 -23.37
C MET A 2 2.15 -22.99 -22.00
N ASP A 3 2.44 -24.28 -21.80
CA ASP A 3 2.39 -24.89 -20.48
C ASP A 3 3.30 -24.07 -19.57
N ARG A 4 2.68 -23.39 -18.60
CA ARG A 4 3.41 -22.62 -17.62
C ARG A 4 4.17 -23.63 -16.77
N PRO A 5 5.51 -23.70 -16.85
CA PRO A 5 6.25 -24.62 -16.02
C PRO A 5 5.91 -24.34 -14.55
N PRO A 6 5.90 -25.37 -13.69
CA PRO A 6 5.68 -25.15 -12.26
C PRO A 6 6.65 -24.07 -11.77
N CYS A 7 6.19 -23.17 -10.90
CA CYS A 7 7.02 -22.06 -10.44
C CYS A 7 8.29 -22.52 -9.71
N TRP A 8 8.36 -23.80 -9.34
CA TRP A 8 9.56 -24.51 -8.90
C TRP A 8 9.48 -26.01 -9.24
N PRO A 9 10.55 -26.64 -9.77
CA PRO A 9 10.69 -28.10 -9.85
C PRO A 9 11.29 -28.70 -8.56
N ASP A 10 10.83 -29.88 -8.13
CA ASP A 10 11.14 -30.49 -6.81
C ASP A 10 12.59 -31.02 -6.63
N ASP A 11 13.47 -30.87 -7.62
CA ASP A 11 14.84 -31.36 -7.54
C ASP A 11 15.76 -30.34 -6.82
N GLN A 12 16.23 -30.75 -5.64
CA GLN A 12 16.88 -29.91 -4.62
C GLN A 12 18.28 -29.36 -4.98
N THR A 13 18.69 -29.45 -6.24
CA THR A 13 20.01 -29.02 -6.73
C THR A 13 20.04 -27.62 -7.34
N GLN A 14 18.88 -26.95 -7.50
CA GLN A 14 18.77 -25.78 -8.39
C GLN A 14 18.31 -24.50 -7.69
N ARG A 15 19.01 -23.39 -8.00
CA ARG A 15 18.71 -22.03 -7.56
C ARG A 15 17.31 -21.59 -8.02
N PRO A 16 16.70 -20.58 -7.37
CA PRO A 16 15.41 -20.06 -7.79
C PRO A 16 15.34 -19.74 -9.28
N ASN A 17 14.34 -20.33 -9.94
CA ASN A 17 14.08 -20.04 -11.34
C ASN A 17 13.39 -18.66 -11.47
N ALA A 18 13.33 -18.14 -12.69
CA ALA A 18 12.77 -16.83 -12.96
C ALA A 18 11.30 -16.67 -12.52
N CYS A 19 10.52 -17.75 -12.56
CA CYS A 19 9.11 -17.72 -12.15
C CYS A 19 8.98 -17.50 -10.64
N ALA A 20 9.74 -18.21 -9.83
CA ALA A 20 9.75 -18.01 -8.39
C ALA A 20 10.31 -16.66 -7.95
N HIS A 21 11.33 -16.15 -8.65
CA HIS A 21 11.79 -14.78 -8.43
C HIS A 21 10.70 -13.75 -8.71
N ALA A 22 9.95 -13.90 -9.81
CA ALA A 22 8.85 -13.02 -10.15
C ALA A 22 7.69 -13.13 -9.14
N GLN A 23 7.37 -14.34 -8.68
CA GLN A 23 6.37 -14.57 -7.63
C GLN A 23 6.80 -13.94 -6.30
N TYR A 24 8.04 -14.13 -5.88
CA TYR A 24 8.60 -13.52 -4.66
C TYR A 24 8.57 -11.99 -4.74
N ALA A 25 9.00 -11.40 -5.86
CA ALA A 25 8.95 -9.96 -6.07
C ALA A 25 7.51 -9.42 -5.98
N ARG A 26 6.52 -10.16 -6.49
CA ARG A 26 5.12 -9.76 -6.43
C ARG A 26 4.50 -9.95 -5.04
N VAL A 27 4.82 -11.03 -4.34
CA VAL A 27 4.20 -11.36 -3.05
C VAL A 27 4.87 -10.59 -1.90
N ILE A 28 6.21 -10.60 -1.87
CA ILE A 28 6.98 -10.03 -0.76
C ILE A 28 7.26 -8.54 -0.99
N HIS A 29 7.65 -8.18 -2.21
CA HIS A 29 7.97 -6.78 -2.52
C HIS A 29 6.80 -6.01 -3.11
N ASN A 30 5.64 -6.65 -3.35
CA ASN A 30 4.47 -6.05 -4.02
C ASN A 30 4.81 -5.38 -5.36
N ILE A 31 5.88 -5.86 -6.03
CA ILE A 31 6.30 -5.31 -7.32
C ILE A 31 5.30 -5.82 -8.35
N THR A 32 4.38 -4.94 -8.72
CA THR A 32 3.45 -5.17 -9.81
C THR A 32 3.90 -4.33 -10.99
N PRO A 33 4.29 -4.96 -12.11
CA PRO A 33 4.58 -4.24 -13.32
C PRO A 33 3.28 -3.62 -13.86
N LEU A 34 3.32 -2.32 -14.11
CA LEU A 34 2.18 -1.55 -14.59
C LEU A 34 2.29 -1.47 -16.12
N TYR A 35 1.31 -2.04 -16.82
CA TYR A 35 1.24 -2.06 -18.27
C TYR A 35 -0.06 -1.43 -18.78
N GLY A 36 -0.03 -0.84 -19.98
CA GLY A 36 -1.20 -0.26 -20.62
C GLY A 36 -1.69 1.05 -19.99
N PRO A 37 -2.80 1.62 -20.48
CA PRO A 37 -3.41 2.79 -19.87
C PRO A 37 -4.15 2.40 -18.58
N TRP A 38 -3.85 3.07 -17.47
CA TRP A 38 -4.61 2.95 -16.22
C TRP A 38 -4.93 4.33 -15.66
N ALA A 39 -6.00 4.45 -14.88
CA ALA A 39 -6.39 5.69 -14.24
C ALA A 39 -5.91 5.74 -12.77
N GLY A 40 -5.50 6.93 -12.34
CA GLY A 40 -5.12 7.21 -10.96
C GLY A 40 -3.74 6.66 -10.54
N TRP A 41 -3.42 6.82 -9.26
CA TRP A 41 -2.15 6.41 -8.69
C TRP A 41 -2.19 4.95 -8.26
N ARG A 42 -1.12 4.20 -8.55
CA ARG A 42 -0.99 2.78 -8.18
C ARG A 42 0.29 2.53 -7.39
N MET A 43 0.28 1.49 -6.57
CA MET A 43 1.48 1.02 -5.90
C MET A 43 2.27 0.08 -6.80
N ALA A 44 3.57 0.31 -6.93
CA ALA A 44 4.52 -0.62 -7.54
C ALA A 44 5.63 -0.88 -6.52
N GLY A 45 5.45 -1.93 -5.74
CA GLY A 45 6.25 -2.21 -4.55
C GLY A 45 6.14 -1.12 -3.49
N ARG A 46 7.27 -0.50 -3.14
CA ARG A 46 7.32 0.55 -2.10
C ARG A 46 7.00 1.96 -2.61
N VAL A 47 6.84 2.14 -3.92
CA VAL A 47 6.65 3.47 -4.51
C VAL A 47 5.22 3.64 -5.04
N LEU A 48 4.71 4.87 -4.94
CA LEU A 48 3.47 5.28 -5.58
C LEU A 48 3.79 5.81 -6.98
N VAL A 49 3.10 5.30 -7.99
CA VAL A 49 3.35 5.59 -9.41
C VAL A 49 2.13 6.27 -10.03
N SER A 50 2.36 7.38 -10.74
CA SER A 50 1.33 8.10 -11.51
C SER A 50 1.11 7.43 -12.88
N PRO A 51 -0.03 7.68 -13.54
CA PRO A 51 -0.25 7.17 -14.91
C PRO A 51 0.74 7.79 -15.91
N ASP A 52 1.26 8.99 -15.62
CA ASP A 52 2.29 9.67 -16.41
C ASP A 52 3.70 9.11 -16.16
N GLY A 53 3.85 8.16 -15.22
CA GLY A 53 5.10 7.50 -14.89
C GLY A 53 5.90 8.13 -13.75
N ASP A 54 5.38 9.18 -13.10
CA ASP A 54 6.02 9.78 -11.94
C ASP A 54 6.08 8.79 -10.77
N ARG A 55 7.15 8.87 -9.99
CA ARG A 55 7.36 8.00 -8.82
C ARG A 55 7.53 8.82 -7.55
N ILE A 56 6.79 8.43 -6.51
CA ILE A 56 6.88 8.98 -5.18
C ILE A 56 7.29 7.87 -4.21
N SER A 57 8.48 8.00 -3.64
CA SER A 57 8.92 7.13 -2.54
C SER A 57 8.19 7.48 -1.23
N PRO A 58 8.15 6.56 -0.25
CA PRO A 58 7.56 6.84 1.06
C PRO A 58 8.19 8.05 1.75
N GLU A 59 9.51 8.22 1.61
CA GLU A 59 10.26 9.32 2.20
C GLU A 59 9.87 10.65 1.54
N ARG A 60 9.72 10.66 0.20
CA ARG A 60 9.23 11.83 -0.54
C ARG A 60 7.79 12.16 -0.15
N LEU A 61 6.93 11.15 -0.01
CA LEU A 61 5.54 11.33 0.42
C LEU A 61 5.46 11.95 1.82
N ARG A 62 6.29 11.50 2.78
CA ARG A 62 6.38 12.09 4.12
C ARG A 62 6.71 13.58 4.06
N GLY A 63 7.68 13.97 3.23
CA GLY A 63 8.02 15.38 3.03
C GLY A 63 6.86 16.20 2.45
N LEU A 64 6.13 15.65 1.47
CA LEU A 64 4.95 16.30 0.88
C LEU A 64 3.83 16.50 1.90
N LEU A 65 3.53 15.46 2.70
CA LEU A 65 2.51 15.52 3.75
C LEU A 65 2.90 16.51 4.86
N TRP A 66 4.18 16.55 5.24
CA TRP A 66 4.67 17.54 6.20
C TRP A 66 4.49 18.98 5.69
N ARG A 67 4.86 19.23 4.42
CA ARG A 67 4.68 20.54 3.78
C ARG A 67 3.20 20.94 3.73
N GLU A 68 2.33 20.00 3.41
CA GLU A 68 0.88 20.25 3.35
C GLU A 68 0.32 20.58 4.74
N ASN A 69 0.74 19.85 5.77
CA ASN A 69 0.38 20.15 7.15
C ASN A 69 0.80 21.57 7.57
N LEU A 70 2.01 22.00 7.20
CA LEU A 70 2.46 23.37 7.47
C LEU A 70 1.59 24.43 6.78
N ARG A 71 1.17 24.19 5.53
CA ARG A 71 0.27 25.10 4.82
C ARG A 71 -1.05 25.24 5.57
N ILE A 72 -1.65 24.14 5.98
CA ILE A 72 -2.90 24.11 6.74
C ILE A 72 -2.74 24.84 8.09
N CYS A 73 -1.65 24.61 8.82
CA CYS A 73 -1.39 25.32 10.08
C CYS A 73 -1.15 26.82 9.86
N SER A 74 -0.53 27.21 8.75
CA SER A 74 -0.27 28.62 8.43
C SER A 74 -1.56 29.38 8.06
N THR A 75 -2.49 28.74 7.34
CA THR A 75 -3.79 29.33 6.99
C THR A 75 -4.78 29.29 8.16
N GLY A 76 -4.64 28.32 9.08
CA GLY A 76 -5.46 28.19 10.30
C GLY A 76 -5.04 29.09 11.47
N ARG A 77 -3.92 29.83 11.40
CA ARG A 77 -3.42 30.65 12.51
C ARG A 77 -4.21 31.95 12.76
N THR A 78 -5.33 32.16 12.06
CA THR A 78 -6.24 33.31 12.29
C THR A 78 -7.55 32.97 13.00
N ARG A 79 -7.76 31.75 13.54
CA ARG A 79 -8.95 31.46 14.37
C ARG A 79 -8.66 30.63 15.62
N SER A 80 -8.43 31.39 16.69
CA SER A 80 -8.98 31.22 18.05
C SER A 80 -8.78 29.89 18.80
N GLY A 81 -8.39 30.04 20.06
CA GLY A 81 -8.49 28.98 21.05
C GLY A 81 -9.90 28.43 21.18
N ARG A 82 -9.98 27.10 21.23
CA ARG A 82 -10.89 26.28 22.06
C ARG A 82 -10.50 24.82 21.81
N ARG A 83 -9.81 24.21 22.77
CA ARG A 83 -9.55 22.76 22.78
C ARG A 83 -10.89 22.06 22.99
N SER A 84 -11.44 21.46 21.94
CA SER A 84 -12.51 20.47 22.09
C SER A 84 -11.86 19.10 22.24
N LEU A 85 -12.02 18.49 23.41
CA LEU A 85 -11.63 17.10 23.67
C LEU A 85 -12.69 16.21 23.04
N VAL A 86 -12.39 15.60 21.89
CA VAL A 86 -13.26 14.56 21.33
C VAL A 86 -12.94 13.25 22.05
N ALA A 87 -13.88 12.79 22.88
CA ALA A 87 -13.82 11.48 23.50
C ALA A 87 -13.88 10.39 22.42
N VAL A 88 -12.86 9.53 22.38
CA VAL A 88 -12.87 8.32 21.54
C VAL A 88 -13.86 7.33 22.15
N ALA A 89 -15.02 7.16 21.50
CA ALA A 89 -15.95 6.10 21.84
C ALA A 89 -15.34 4.74 21.47
N LYS A 90 -15.09 3.90 22.47
CA LYS A 90 -14.57 2.54 22.33
C LYS A 90 -15.71 1.64 21.83
N LEU A 91 -15.68 1.22 20.56
CA LEU A 91 -16.65 0.27 20.00
C LEU A 91 -16.47 -1.11 20.66
N PRO A 92 -17.56 -1.81 21.07
CA PRO A 92 -17.46 -3.15 21.64
C PRO A 92 -17.12 -4.20 20.57
N ALA A 93 -16.35 -5.21 20.97
CA ALA A 93 -16.00 -6.35 20.12
C ALA A 93 -17.26 -7.17 19.79
N ARG A 94 -17.36 -7.61 18.53
CA ARG A 94 -18.45 -8.44 17.96
C ARG A 94 -18.84 -9.60 18.89
N GLY A 95 -20.11 -9.66 19.25
CA GLY A 95 -20.71 -10.77 19.99
C GLY A 95 -20.75 -12.06 19.17
N HIS A 96 -20.52 -13.16 19.87
CA HIS A 96 -20.60 -14.55 19.45
C HIS A 96 -22.05 -14.90 19.06
N PHE A 97 -22.28 -15.33 17.82
CA PHE A 97 -23.54 -15.95 17.39
C PHE A 97 -23.57 -17.38 17.96
N ALA A 98 -24.54 -17.67 18.84
CA ALA A 98 -24.91 -19.03 19.17
C ALA A 98 -26.30 -19.28 18.57
N ASP A 99 -26.37 -20.29 17.70
CA ASP A 99 -27.58 -20.93 17.19
C ASP A 99 -28.42 -21.49 18.35
N ASP A 100 -29.74 -21.30 18.30
CA ASP A 100 -30.72 -21.91 19.22
C ASP A 100 -31.56 -22.89 18.37
N ASP A 101 -31.61 -24.16 18.82
CA ASP A 101 -32.41 -25.28 18.28
C ASP A 101 -33.79 -25.30 18.96
#